data_AF-Q9FVV9-F1
#
_entry.id   AF-Q9FVV9-F1
#
_cell.length_a   1.000
_cell.length_b   1.000
_cell.length_c   1.000
_cell.angle_alpha   90.00
_cell.angle_beta   90.00
_cell.angle_gamma   90.00
#
_symmetry.space_group_name_H-M   'P 1'
#
loop_
_entity.id
_entity.type
_entity.pdbx_description
1 polymer ?
#
loop_
_entity_poly.entity_id
_entity_poly.type
_entity_poly.pdbx_seq_one_letter_code
_entity_poly.pdbx_strand_id
1 'polypeptide(L)'
;MDRERYDKVIEACSLSKDLEILSFGDQTVIGERGINLSGGQKQRIHIARALYQDADIYLFDDPFSAVDAHTGSHLFKEALRGLLCSKSVIYVTHQVEFLPSADLTLVMKDGRISQAGKYNDILISGTDFRELIGAHQESLAVVGSADASSVSENSALDEENGVVRDDIGFDGKQESQDLKNDKLDSGEPQRQFVQEEERAKGSVALDVYWKYITLAYGGALVPFILLGQILFQLLQIGSNYWMAWATPISEDVQAPVKLSTLMVVYVALAFGSSLCILVRATLLVTAGYKTATELFHKMHHCIFRSPMSFKIAKTCSKTCIYSS
;
A
#
# COMPACT_ATOMS: atom_id res chain seq x y z
N MET A 1 -26.29 12.19 -8.39
CA MET A 1 -25.33 13.22 -7.97
C MET A 1 -25.93 14.56 -8.31
N ASP A 2 -26.04 15.46 -7.33
CA ASP A 2 -26.55 16.81 -7.54
C ASP A 2 -25.41 17.67 -8.10
N ARG A 3 -25.51 18.02 -9.39
CA ARG A 3 -24.46 18.74 -10.11
C ARG A 3 -24.30 20.16 -9.58
N GLU A 4 -25.39 20.85 -9.28
CA GLU A 4 -25.32 22.23 -8.80
C GLU A 4 -24.65 22.31 -7.43
N ARG A 5 -24.98 21.37 -6.54
CA ARG A 5 -24.32 21.26 -5.23
C ARG A 5 -22.85 20.91 -5.38
N TYR A 6 -22.53 19.98 -6.28
CA TYR A 6 -21.15 19.58 -6.54
C TYR A 6 -20.31 20.78 -7.01
N ASP A 7 -20.77 21.51 -8.02
CA ASP A 7 -20.04 22.65 -8.60
C ASP A 7 -19.81 23.75 -7.54
N LYS A 8 -20.85 24.06 -6.74
CA LYS A 8 -20.74 25.02 -5.62
C LYS A 8 -19.70 24.61 -4.58
N VAL A 9 -19.64 23.32 -4.23
CA VAL A 9 -18.67 22.80 -3.25
C VAL A 9 -17.25 22.82 -3.81
N ILE A 10 -17.07 22.47 -5.09
CA ILE A 10 -15.77 22.50 -5.77
C ILE A 10 -15.23 23.94 -5.84
N GLU A 11 -16.09 24.91 -6.16
CA GLU A 11 -15.74 26.33 -6.21
C GLU A 11 -15.36 26.86 -4.81
N ALA A 12 -16.20 26.62 -3.79
CA ALA A 12 -15.94 27.07 -2.42
C ALA A 12 -14.65 26.48 -1.83
N CYS A 13 -14.33 25.23 -2.17
CA CYS A 13 -13.10 24.57 -1.76
C CYS A 13 -11.89 24.89 -2.65
N SER A 14 -12.02 25.75 -3.66
CA SER A 14 -10.96 26.07 -4.64
C SER A 14 -10.34 24.83 -5.32
N LEU A 15 -11.12 23.76 -5.49
CA LEU A 15 -10.63 22.50 -6.05
C LEU A 15 -10.52 22.52 -7.57
N SER A 16 -11.09 23.52 -8.26
CA SER A 16 -11.07 23.59 -9.73
C SER A 16 -9.65 23.53 -10.30
N LYS A 17 -8.71 24.28 -9.70
CA LYS A 17 -7.29 24.28 -10.10
C LYS A 17 -6.62 22.94 -9.83
N ASP A 18 -6.99 22.27 -8.73
CA ASP A 18 -6.42 20.96 -8.39
C ASP A 18 -6.90 19.90 -9.38
N LEU A 19 -8.18 19.92 -9.75
CA LEU A 19 -8.76 18.98 -10.71
C LEU A 19 -8.14 19.15 -12.10
N GLU A 20 -7.87 20.37 -12.55
CA GLU A 20 -7.22 20.63 -13.85
C GLU A 20 -5.81 20.02 -13.97
N ILE A 21 -5.09 19.90 -12.85
CA ILE A 21 -3.74 19.32 -12.81
C ILE A 21 -3.78 17.78 -12.88
N LEU A 22 -4.89 17.16 -12.49
CA LEU A 22 -5.04 15.70 -12.51
C LEU A 22 -5.24 15.18 -13.93
N SER A 23 -4.62 14.06 -14.26
CA SER A 23 -4.60 13.52 -15.63
C SER A 23 -5.98 13.20 -16.22
N PHE A 24 -6.97 12.88 -15.39
CA PHE A 24 -8.35 12.64 -15.81
C PHE A 24 -9.35 13.60 -15.16
N GLY A 25 -8.88 14.75 -14.67
CA GLY A 25 -9.74 15.68 -13.94
C GLY A 25 -10.39 15.01 -12.73
N ASP A 26 -11.71 15.15 -12.63
CA ASP A 26 -12.57 14.55 -11.60
C ASP A 26 -12.70 13.02 -11.70
N GLN A 27 -12.37 12.42 -12.86
CA GLN A 27 -12.38 10.96 -13.07
C GLN A 27 -11.06 10.28 -12.66
N THR A 28 -10.13 11.02 -12.07
CA THR A 28 -8.83 10.48 -11.65
C THR A 28 -8.99 9.58 -10.43
N VAL A 29 -8.64 8.29 -10.57
CA VAL A 29 -8.60 7.36 -9.44
C VAL A 29 -7.55 7.82 -8.43
N ILE A 30 -8.04 8.16 -7.25
CA ILE A 30 -7.23 8.53 -6.10
C ILE A 30 -6.66 7.24 -5.50
N GLY A 31 -5.33 7.15 -5.42
CA GLY A 31 -4.64 6.00 -4.83
C GLY A 31 -5.03 5.79 -3.36
N GLU A 32 -4.76 4.58 -2.83
CA GLU A 32 -5.01 4.29 -1.41
C GLU A 32 -4.37 5.34 -0.50
N ARG A 33 -5.13 5.81 0.52
CA ARG A 33 -4.71 6.90 1.44
C ARG A 33 -4.35 8.22 0.73
N GLY A 34 -4.80 8.40 -0.52
CA GLY A 34 -4.56 9.59 -1.32
C GLY A 34 -3.09 9.78 -1.71
N ILE A 35 -2.28 8.73 -1.81
CA ILE A 35 -0.84 8.82 -2.15
C ILE A 35 -0.50 9.69 -3.37
N ASN A 36 -1.46 9.87 -4.29
CA ASN A 36 -1.30 10.70 -5.49
C ASN A 36 -1.54 12.20 -5.26
N LEU A 37 -1.90 12.62 -4.04
CA LEU A 37 -2.33 13.98 -3.72
C LEU A 37 -1.40 14.63 -2.68
N SER A 38 -1.21 15.94 -2.80
CA SER A 38 -0.54 16.75 -1.79
C SER A 38 -1.34 16.80 -0.48
N GLY A 39 -0.69 17.12 0.65
CA GLY A 39 -1.33 17.26 1.95
C GLY A 39 -2.50 18.27 1.93
N GLY A 40 -2.27 19.46 1.36
CA GLY A 40 -3.32 20.48 1.23
C GLY A 40 -4.48 20.05 0.33
N GLN A 41 -4.19 19.32 -0.75
CA GLN A 41 -5.23 18.76 -1.65
C GLN A 41 -6.10 17.74 -0.93
N LYS A 42 -5.49 16.82 -0.16
CA LYS A 42 -6.22 15.86 0.66
C LYS A 42 -7.16 16.57 1.64
N GLN A 43 -6.68 17.63 2.28
CA GLN A 43 -7.46 18.38 3.25
C GLN A 43 -8.64 19.10 2.59
N ARG A 44 -8.42 19.78 1.45
CA ARG A 44 -9.50 20.40 0.66
C ARG A 44 -10.55 19.39 0.20
N ILE A 45 -10.13 18.21 -0.26
CA ILE A 45 -11.04 17.13 -0.66
C ILE A 45 -11.84 16.60 0.55
N HIS A 46 -11.21 16.45 1.72
CA HIS A 46 -11.92 16.06 2.94
C HIS A 46 -12.99 17.08 3.35
N ILE A 47 -12.69 18.36 3.24
CA ILE A 47 -13.63 19.45 3.53
C ILE A 47 -14.76 19.45 2.50
N ALA A 48 -14.44 19.34 1.20
CA ALA A 48 -15.45 19.21 0.15
C ALA A 48 -16.39 18.01 0.39
N ARG A 49 -15.83 16.85 0.80
CA ARG A 49 -16.63 15.67 1.17
C ARG A 49 -17.59 15.96 2.33
N ALA A 50 -17.14 16.70 3.33
CA ALA A 50 -18.01 17.09 4.44
C ALA A 50 -19.14 18.01 3.95
N LEU A 51 -18.83 19.09 3.22
CA LEU A 51 -19.81 20.06 2.72
C LEU A 51 -20.86 19.43 1.80
N TYR A 52 -20.46 18.46 0.97
CA TYR A 52 -21.37 17.78 0.07
C TYR A 52 -22.39 16.90 0.81
N GLN A 53 -22.07 16.37 2.00
CA GLN A 53 -22.93 15.46 2.77
C GLN A 53 -24.17 16.13 3.40
N ASP A 54 -24.15 17.45 3.59
CA ASP A 54 -25.24 18.23 4.20
C ASP A 54 -25.65 17.90 5.64
N ALA A 55 -24.70 17.55 6.49
CA ALA A 55 -24.99 17.28 7.90
C ALA A 55 -25.56 18.51 8.64
N ASP A 56 -26.20 18.30 9.79
CA ASP A 56 -26.64 19.40 10.67
C ASP A 56 -25.51 19.92 11.57
N ILE A 57 -24.56 19.04 11.91
CA ILE A 57 -23.41 19.32 12.77
C ILE A 57 -22.13 18.93 12.03
N TYR A 58 -21.18 19.86 11.98
CA TYR A 58 -19.86 19.68 11.40
C TYR A 58 -18.79 19.73 12.48
N LEU A 59 -17.93 18.72 12.50
CA LEU A 59 -16.78 18.61 13.40
C LEU A 59 -15.51 18.59 12.57
N PHE A 60 -14.68 19.63 12.68
CA PHE A 60 -13.40 19.72 11.98
C PHE A 60 -12.23 19.64 12.97
N ASP A 61 -11.31 18.73 12.70
CA ASP A 61 -10.06 18.59 13.44
C ASP A 61 -8.92 19.19 12.61
N ASP A 62 -8.45 20.36 13.04
CA ASP A 62 -7.42 21.19 12.41
C ASP A 62 -7.50 21.29 10.87
N PRO A 63 -8.61 21.84 10.32
CA PRO A 63 -8.91 21.81 8.88
C PRO A 63 -8.00 22.69 8.02
N PHE A 64 -7.15 23.53 8.60
CA PHE A 64 -6.34 24.51 7.88
C PHE A 64 -4.83 24.26 7.95
N SER A 65 -4.39 23.18 8.61
CA SER A 65 -2.97 22.92 8.89
C SER A 65 -2.07 22.67 7.67
N ALA A 66 -2.58 22.05 6.61
CA ALA A 66 -1.81 21.69 5.43
C ALA A 66 -2.11 22.58 4.21
N VAL A 67 -2.88 23.64 4.37
CA VAL A 67 -3.19 24.62 3.32
C VAL A 67 -2.42 25.91 3.58
N ASP A 68 -2.01 26.60 2.51
CA ASP A 68 -1.39 27.91 2.60
C ASP A 68 -2.39 28.94 3.15
N ALA A 69 -1.88 30.03 3.76
CA ALA A 69 -2.71 31.05 4.42
C ALA A 69 -3.74 31.71 3.48
N HIS A 70 -3.41 31.87 2.19
CA HIS A 70 -4.31 32.48 1.21
C HIS A 70 -5.48 31.54 0.89
N THR A 71 -5.20 30.27 0.58
CA THR A 71 -6.21 29.23 0.36
C THR A 71 -7.02 28.97 1.62
N GLY A 72 -6.38 28.96 2.80
CA GLY A 72 -7.05 28.81 4.10
C GLY A 72 -8.06 29.93 4.36
N SER A 73 -7.69 31.18 4.08
CA SER A 73 -8.58 32.33 4.19
C SER A 73 -9.79 32.26 3.25
N HIS A 74 -9.56 31.84 2.00
CA HIS A 74 -10.64 31.62 1.03
C HIS A 74 -11.61 30.53 1.50
N LEU A 75 -11.06 29.39 1.92
CA LEU A 75 -11.83 28.25 2.41
C LEU A 75 -12.65 28.62 3.66
N PHE A 76 -12.05 29.36 4.59
CA PHE A 76 -12.75 29.83 5.79
C PHE A 76 -13.94 30.74 5.43
N LYS A 77 -13.75 31.66 4.48
CA LYS A 77 -14.79 32.60 4.06
C LYS A 77 -15.91 31.94 3.26
N GLU A 78 -15.58 31.16 2.24
CA GLU A 78 -16.57 30.62 1.30
C GLU A 78 -17.20 29.31 1.81
N ALA A 79 -16.42 28.40 2.40
CA ALA A 79 -16.94 27.13 2.91
C ALA A 79 -17.56 27.27 4.31
N LEU A 80 -16.79 27.70 5.31
CA LEU A 80 -17.27 27.75 6.70
C LEU A 80 -18.28 28.89 6.90
N ARG A 81 -17.95 30.12 6.48
CA ARG A 81 -18.85 31.26 6.68
C ARG A 81 -19.93 31.38 5.61
N GLY A 82 -19.70 30.89 4.40
CA GLY A 82 -20.66 30.91 3.30
C GLY A 82 -21.62 29.73 3.37
N LEU A 83 -21.18 28.57 2.91
CA LEU A 83 -22.04 27.37 2.77
C LEU A 83 -22.59 26.85 4.11
N LEU A 84 -21.82 26.96 5.19
CA LEU A 84 -22.22 26.46 6.52
C LEU A 84 -22.87 27.53 7.44
N CYS A 85 -23.24 28.70 6.91
CA CYS A 85 -23.78 29.80 7.71
C CYS A 85 -25.03 29.44 8.55
N SER A 86 -25.84 28.47 8.12
CA SER A 86 -27.06 28.03 8.80
C SER A 86 -26.88 26.74 9.62
N LYS A 87 -25.67 26.18 9.65
CA LYS A 87 -25.35 24.88 10.25
C LYS A 87 -24.50 25.05 11.50
N SER A 88 -24.49 24.04 12.37
CA SER A 88 -23.64 24.06 13.57
C SER A 88 -22.22 23.59 13.20
N VAL A 89 -21.23 24.45 13.39
CA VAL A 89 -19.83 24.15 13.05
C VAL A 89 -18.96 24.23 14.31
N ILE A 90 -18.26 23.15 14.60
CA ILE A 90 -17.24 23.08 15.65
C ILE A 90 -15.94 22.72 14.95
N TYR A 91 -14.92 23.55 15.14
CA TYR A 91 -13.58 23.26 14.63
C TYR A 91 -12.56 23.44 15.74
N VAL A 92 -11.56 22.57 15.75
CA VAL A 92 -10.36 22.67 16.58
C VAL A 92 -9.25 23.17 15.68
N THR A 93 -8.47 24.16 16.11
CA THR A 93 -7.31 24.61 15.34
C THR A 93 -6.21 25.12 16.25
N HIS A 94 -4.98 24.93 15.81
CA HIS A 94 -3.80 25.57 16.41
C HIS A 94 -3.54 26.96 15.83
N GLN A 95 -4.19 27.34 14.73
CA GLN A 95 -3.99 28.64 14.06
C GLN A 95 -4.89 29.71 14.68
N VAL A 96 -4.27 30.73 15.26
CA VAL A 96 -4.97 31.81 15.98
C VAL A 96 -5.75 32.74 15.03
N GLU A 97 -5.37 32.78 13.74
CA GLU A 97 -5.90 33.71 12.74
C GLU A 97 -7.42 33.56 12.50
N PHE A 98 -7.96 32.35 12.66
CA PHE A 98 -9.39 32.08 12.41
C PHE A 98 -10.26 32.22 13.66
N LEU A 99 -9.66 32.25 14.86
CA LEU A 99 -10.39 32.32 16.13
C LEU A 99 -11.26 33.58 16.31
N PRO A 100 -10.87 34.79 15.86
CA PRO A 100 -11.67 36.00 16.05
C PRO A 100 -13.06 35.95 15.39
N SER A 101 -13.24 35.08 14.40
CA SER A 101 -14.50 34.96 13.66
C SER A 101 -15.49 33.97 14.30
N ALA A 102 -15.11 33.28 15.38
CA ALA A 102 -15.98 32.33 16.07
C ALA A 102 -16.97 33.04 17.01
N ASP A 103 -18.21 32.54 17.07
CA ASP A 103 -19.22 33.02 18.00
C ASP A 103 -18.89 32.69 19.47
N LEU A 104 -18.27 31.53 19.67
CA LEU A 104 -17.84 31.01 20.97
C LEU A 104 -16.50 30.30 20.81
N THR A 105 -15.51 30.70 21.61
CA THR A 105 -14.20 30.06 21.68
C THR A 105 -14.07 29.34 23.03
N LEU A 106 -13.55 28.11 23.01
CA LEU A 106 -13.29 27.31 24.21
C LEU A 106 -11.80 27.04 24.29
N VAL A 107 -11.19 27.36 25.44
CA VAL A 107 -9.77 27.09 25.71
C VAL A 107 -9.67 25.89 26.62
N MET A 108 -8.97 24.85 26.17
CA MET A 108 -8.76 23.62 26.94
C MET A 108 -7.32 23.53 27.44
N LYS A 109 -7.16 23.19 28.73
CA LYS A 109 -5.86 22.99 29.39
C LYS A 109 -5.98 21.76 30.30
N ASP A 110 -5.03 20.81 30.17
CA ASP A 110 -4.97 19.59 30.97
C ASP A 110 -6.29 18.78 31.01
N GLY A 111 -6.98 18.68 29.86
CA GLY A 111 -8.26 17.98 29.73
C GLY A 111 -9.46 18.67 30.39
N ARG A 112 -9.32 19.93 30.82
CA ARG A 112 -10.41 20.76 31.36
C ARG A 112 -10.59 22.02 30.52
N ILE A 113 -11.82 22.50 30.42
CA ILE A 113 -12.11 23.80 29.79
C ILE A 113 -11.71 24.88 30.80
N SER A 114 -10.66 25.63 30.49
CA SER A 114 -10.18 26.75 31.33
C SER A 114 -11.08 27.97 31.14
N GLN A 115 -11.39 28.32 29.89
CA GLN A 115 -12.14 29.53 29.53
C GLN A 115 -13.13 29.27 28.40
N ALA A 116 -14.25 29.97 28.44
CA ALA A 116 -15.30 29.95 27.44
C ALA A 116 -15.85 31.37 27.25
N GLY A 117 -15.95 31.84 26.01
CA GLY A 117 -16.43 33.19 25.73
C GLY A 117 -16.15 33.61 24.29
N LYS A 118 -16.46 34.87 23.97
CA LYS A 118 -16.04 35.46 22.69
C LYS A 118 -14.54 35.72 22.71
N TYR A 119 -13.91 35.71 21.55
CA TYR A 119 -12.47 35.95 21.40
C TYR A 119 -11.98 37.19 22.18
N ASN A 120 -12.68 38.31 22.06
CA ASN A 120 -12.32 39.55 22.74
C ASN A 120 -12.45 39.47 24.28
N ASP A 121 -13.45 38.73 24.78
CA ASP A 121 -13.68 38.59 26.22
C ASP A 121 -12.63 37.68 26.86
N ILE A 122 -12.23 36.60 26.17
CA ILE A 122 -11.18 35.67 26.60
C ILE A 122 -9.82 36.37 26.59
N LEU A 123 -9.53 37.19 25.57
CA LEU A 123 -8.27 37.93 25.45
C LEU A 123 -8.05 38.90 26.62
N ILE A 124 -9.13 39.49 27.15
CA ILE A 124 -9.07 40.44 28.28
C ILE A 124 -9.01 39.71 29.62
N SER A 125 -9.77 38.61 29.77
CA SER A 125 -9.95 37.92 31.05
C SER A 125 -8.88 36.86 31.34
N GLY A 126 -8.20 36.33 30.31
CA GLY A 126 -7.42 35.10 30.43
C GLY A 126 -5.91 35.26 30.29
N THR A 127 -5.17 34.82 31.31
CA THR A 127 -3.72 34.64 31.24
C THR A 127 -3.34 33.46 30.33
N ASP A 128 -4.05 32.34 30.45
CA ASP A 128 -3.76 31.10 29.72
C ASP A 128 -3.83 31.29 28.18
N PHE A 129 -4.87 31.97 27.69
CA PHE A 129 -5.04 32.19 26.26
C PHE A 129 -4.01 33.18 25.71
N ARG A 130 -3.68 34.21 26.49
CA ARG A 130 -2.65 35.19 26.12
C ARG A 130 -1.26 34.57 26.06
N GLU A 131 -0.96 33.65 26.98
CA GLU A 131 0.28 32.86 26.97
C GLU A 131 0.35 31.98 25.72
N LEU A 132 -0.76 31.34 25.34
CA LEU A 132 -0.83 30.51 24.14
C LEU A 132 -0.66 31.31 22.85
N ILE A 133 -1.30 32.48 22.74
CA ILE A 133 -1.11 33.40 21.61
C ILE A 133 0.34 33.90 21.56
N GLY A 134 0.90 34.26 22.72
CA GLY A 134 2.29 34.71 22.83
C GLY A 134 3.28 33.66 22.35
N ALA A 135 3.13 32.41 22.81
CA ALA A 135 3.97 31.28 22.40
C ALA A 135 3.82 30.98 20.89
N HIS A 136 2.61 31.09 20.34
CA HIS A 136 2.39 30.89 18.91
C HIS A 136 3.04 31.98 18.06
N GLN A 137 2.87 33.26 18.45
CA GLN A 137 3.50 34.38 17.75
C GLN A 137 5.03 34.32 17.82
N GLU A 138 5.59 33.91 18.97
CA GLU A 138 7.02 33.68 19.13
C GLU A 138 7.51 32.56 18.21
N SER A 139 6.78 31.44 18.12
CA SER A 139 7.13 30.33 17.21
C SER A 139 7.12 30.76 15.73
N LEU A 140 6.14 31.57 15.31
CA LEU A 140 6.09 32.11 13.95
C LEU A 140 7.23 33.10 13.67
N ALA A 141 7.60 33.91 14.66
CA ALA A 141 8.71 34.85 14.53
C ALA A 141 10.07 34.15 14.40
N VAL A 142 10.29 33.04 15.13
CA VAL A 142 11.53 32.25 15.03
C VAL A 142 11.65 31.59 13.65
N VAL A 143 10.57 31.05 13.11
CA VAL A 143 10.56 30.44 11.76
C VAL A 143 10.78 31.51 10.67
N GLY A 144 10.12 32.66 10.76
CA GLY A 144 10.32 33.77 9.82
C GLY A 144 11.73 34.38 9.84
N SER A 145 12.44 34.27 10.96
CA SER A 145 13.83 34.75 11.10
C SER A 145 14.86 33.77 10.51
N ALA A 146 14.55 32.47 10.53
CA ALA A 146 15.40 31.42 9.94
C ALA A 146 15.37 31.47 8.41
N ASP A 147 14.21 31.72 7.80
CA ASP A 147 14.09 31.86 6.34
C ASP A 147 14.66 33.20 5.82
N ALA A 148 14.72 34.24 6.65
CA ALA A 148 15.33 35.52 6.30
C ALA A 148 16.87 35.52 6.41
N SER A 149 17.45 34.66 7.25
CA SER A 149 18.90 34.61 7.49
C SER A 149 19.67 33.79 6.45
N SER A 150 19.00 33.05 5.55
CA SER A 150 19.64 32.26 4.49
C SER A 150 19.73 32.97 3.12
N VAL A 151 19.32 34.24 3.00
CA VAL A 151 19.23 34.95 1.70
C VAL A 151 20.04 36.26 1.63
N SER A 152 20.90 36.54 2.61
CA SER A 152 21.75 37.74 2.55
C SER A 152 23.11 37.53 3.22
N GLU A 153 23.99 36.79 2.56
CA GLU A 153 25.44 36.94 2.61
C GLU A 153 26.08 35.90 1.68
N ASN A 154 26.76 36.38 0.63
CA ASN A 154 27.77 35.73 -0.21
C ASN A 154 27.58 36.07 -1.69
N SER A 155 27.94 37.31 -2.02
CA SER A 155 28.44 37.68 -3.34
C SER A 155 29.96 37.74 -3.26
N ALA A 156 30.63 37.08 -4.21
CA ALA A 156 32.05 37.14 -4.55
C ALA A 156 32.95 35.97 -4.09
N LEU A 157 33.50 35.29 -5.11
CA LEU A 157 34.77 34.52 -5.21
C LEU A 157 34.72 33.00 -5.00
N ASP A 158 34.47 32.31 -6.13
CA ASP A 158 35.34 31.34 -6.83
C ASP A 158 36.14 30.25 -6.08
N GLU A 159 35.93 29.04 -6.62
CA GLU A 159 36.76 27.81 -6.70
C GLU A 159 36.70 26.67 -5.64
N GLU A 160 36.15 25.55 -6.14
CA GLU A 160 36.47 24.12 -5.93
C GLU A 160 36.66 23.53 -4.51
N ASN A 161 35.66 22.76 -4.03
CA ASN A 161 35.71 21.29 -3.99
C ASN A 161 34.57 20.65 -3.17
N GLY A 162 34.03 19.53 -3.69
CA GLY A 162 33.54 18.41 -2.87
C GLY A 162 32.06 18.39 -2.44
N VAL A 163 31.18 17.95 -3.35
CA VAL A 163 29.74 17.74 -3.13
C VAL A 163 29.47 16.41 -2.40
N VAL A 164 28.74 16.47 -1.28
CA VAL A 164 27.87 15.39 -0.78
C VAL A 164 26.49 16.02 -0.55
N ARG A 165 25.55 15.74 -1.44
CA ARG A 165 24.13 16.12 -1.32
C ARG A 165 23.32 14.85 -1.12
N ASP A 166 22.67 14.75 0.04
CA ASP A 166 21.53 13.85 0.24
C ASP A 166 20.39 14.34 -0.66
N ASP A 167 20.04 13.49 -1.63
CA ASP A 167 19.05 13.77 -2.68
C ASP A 167 17.73 13.06 -2.32
N ILE A 168 16.75 13.84 -1.84
CA ILE A 168 15.33 13.46 -1.86
C ILE A 168 14.63 14.42 -2.82
N GLY A 169 15.06 14.40 -4.08
CA GLY A 169 14.42 15.07 -5.20
C GLY A 169 13.57 14.09 -6.02
N PHE A 170 12.26 14.29 -6.03
CA PHE A 170 11.38 13.78 -7.07
C PHE A 170 11.61 14.64 -8.32
N ASP A 171 12.70 14.38 -9.05
CA ASP A 171 13.01 15.07 -10.31
C ASP A 171 12.48 14.25 -11.50
N GLY A 172 11.25 14.54 -11.89
CA GLY A 172 10.70 14.18 -13.19
C GLY A 172 11.09 15.21 -14.25
N LYS A 173 12.39 15.33 -14.53
CA LYS A 173 12.86 15.98 -15.77
C LYS A 173 12.51 15.08 -16.95
N GLN A 174 11.43 15.41 -17.66
CA GLN A 174 11.34 15.14 -19.08
C GLN A 174 11.70 16.41 -19.82
N GLU A 175 12.85 16.35 -20.48
CA GLU A 175 13.24 17.25 -21.56
C GLU A 175 12.08 17.35 -22.56
N SER A 176 11.66 18.58 -22.82
CA SER A 176 10.84 18.92 -23.97
C SER A 176 11.48 20.14 -24.63
N GLN A 177 12.50 19.88 -25.42
CA GLN A 177 12.92 20.74 -26.53
C GLN A 177 12.89 19.87 -27.78
N ASP A 178 11.74 19.88 -28.46
CA ASP A 178 11.69 20.34 -29.84
C ASP A 178 10.24 20.34 -30.34
N LEU A 179 9.72 21.55 -30.52
CA LEU A 179 8.50 21.77 -31.28
C LEU A 179 8.76 21.43 -32.74
N LYS A 180 8.02 20.46 -33.27
CA LYS A 180 7.50 20.55 -34.64
C LYS A 180 6.25 19.68 -34.80
N ASN A 181 5.17 20.39 -35.10
CA ASN A 181 3.90 19.89 -35.61
C ASN A 181 4.08 18.68 -36.55
N ASP A 182 3.39 17.58 -36.25
CA ASP A 182 2.50 17.01 -37.27
C ASP A 182 1.35 16.19 -36.68
N LYS A 183 0.26 16.26 -37.44
CA LYS A 183 -1.11 15.75 -37.29
C LYS A 183 -1.34 14.36 -36.69
N LEU A 184 -2.49 14.27 -35.99
CA LEU A 184 -3.49 13.20 -35.96
C LEU A 184 -3.00 11.75 -36.14
N ASP A 185 -3.05 10.96 -35.06
CA ASP A 185 -3.81 9.69 -35.07
C ASP A 185 -4.20 9.23 -33.65
N SER A 186 -5.36 8.60 -33.61
CA SER A 186 -6.08 7.86 -32.57
C SER A 186 -5.35 7.32 -31.31
N GLY A 187 -5.96 7.60 -30.14
CA GLY A 187 -6.57 6.53 -29.34
C GLY A 187 -5.73 5.75 -28.31
N GLU A 188 -4.70 6.31 -27.67
CA GLU A 188 -4.13 5.66 -26.48
C GLU A 188 -4.89 6.08 -25.21
N PRO A 189 -5.50 5.13 -24.46
CA PRO A 189 -6.05 5.46 -23.16
C PRO A 189 -4.88 5.83 -22.26
N GLN A 190 -4.80 7.10 -21.86
CA GLN A 190 -3.83 7.54 -20.86
C GLN A 190 -3.92 6.57 -19.66
N ARG A 191 -2.76 6.10 -19.20
CA ARG A 191 -2.71 5.06 -18.17
C ARG A 191 -3.01 5.70 -16.82
N GLN A 192 -4.11 5.30 -16.20
CA GLN A 192 -4.40 5.63 -14.81
C GLN A 192 -3.36 4.95 -13.90
N PHE A 193 -2.96 5.60 -12.81
CA PHE A 193 -1.90 5.10 -11.90
C PHE A 193 -2.15 3.67 -11.37
N VAL A 194 -3.40 3.21 -11.43
CA VAL A 194 -3.82 1.90 -10.99
C VAL A 194 -3.81 0.95 -12.17
N GLN A 195 -2.81 0.08 -12.23
CA GLN A 195 -2.83 -1.03 -13.17
C GLN A 195 -3.51 -2.23 -12.51
N GLU A 196 -4.70 -2.57 -12.99
CA GLU A 196 -5.38 -3.81 -12.59
C GLU A 196 -4.47 -5.02 -12.81
N GLU A 197 -4.45 -5.95 -11.85
CA GLU A 197 -3.65 -7.16 -11.96
C GLU A 197 -4.24 -8.06 -13.05
N GLU A 198 -3.65 -8.02 -14.25
CA GLU A 198 -4.00 -8.92 -15.33
C GLU A 198 -3.66 -10.36 -14.93
N ARG A 199 -4.70 -11.12 -14.56
CA ARG A 199 -4.58 -12.55 -14.31
C ARG A 199 -4.41 -13.25 -15.65
N ALA A 200 -3.22 -13.81 -15.89
CA ALA A 200 -3.00 -14.70 -17.04
C ALA A 200 -4.03 -15.85 -16.99
N LYS A 201 -4.91 -15.91 -17.99
CA LYS A 201 -5.89 -17.00 -18.16
C LYS A 201 -5.24 -18.07 -19.03
N GLY A 202 -5.16 -19.30 -18.54
CA GLY A 202 -4.61 -20.43 -19.30
C GLY A 202 -3.96 -21.50 -18.43
N SER A 203 -3.33 -22.47 -19.10
CA SER A 203 -2.49 -23.48 -18.45
C SER A 203 -1.16 -22.87 -18.01
N VAL A 204 -0.61 -23.39 -16.91
CA VAL A 204 0.70 -22.96 -16.40
C VAL A 204 1.80 -23.51 -17.32
N ALA A 205 2.68 -22.63 -17.81
CA ALA A 205 3.81 -23.03 -18.65
C ALA A 205 4.75 -24.01 -17.92
N LEU A 206 5.27 -25.03 -18.62
CA LEU A 206 6.22 -26.00 -18.08
C LEU A 206 7.49 -25.36 -17.52
N ASP A 207 7.87 -24.18 -18.03
CA ASP A 207 8.97 -23.37 -17.50
C ASP A 207 8.78 -23.00 -16.01
N VAL A 208 7.54 -22.78 -15.56
CA VAL A 208 7.24 -22.49 -14.15
C VAL A 208 7.51 -23.72 -13.28
N TYR A 209 7.12 -24.91 -13.74
CA TYR A 209 7.41 -26.17 -13.05
C TYR A 209 8.91 -26.46 -13.03
N TRP A 210 9.61 -26.23 -14.13
CA TRP A 210 11.06 -26.40 -14.21
C TRP A 210 11.80 -25.46 -13.26
N LYS A 211 11.39 -24.20 -13.19
CA LYS A 211 11.92 -23.22 -12.22
C LYS A 211 11.65 -23.66 -10.78
N TYR A 212 10.45 -24.16 -10.47
CA TYR A 212 10.12 -24.66 -9.14
C TYR A 212 11.00 -25.87 -8.74
N ILE A 213 11.19 -26.81 -9.66
CA ILE A 213 12.01 -28.02 -9.46
C ILE A 213 13.49 -27.68 -9.27
N THR A 214 14.02 -26.75 -10.07
CA THR A 214 15.45 -26.42 -10.06
C THR A 214 15.83 -25.49 -8.90
N LEU A 215 14.86 -24.79 -8.30
CA LEU A 215 15.10 -23.81 -7.25
C LEU A 215 15.72 -24.43 -5.98
N ALA A 216 15.29 -25.63 -5.57
CA ALA A 216 15.90 -26.33 -4.46
C ALA A 216 16.97 -27.32 -4.92
N TYR A 217 18.16 -27.22 -4.32
CA TYR A 217 19.31 -28.11 -4.57
C TYR A 217 19.70 -28.27 -6.05
N GLY A 218 19.39 -27.28 -6.90
CA GLY A 218 19.66 -27.36 -8.34
C GLY A 218 18.89 -28.48 -9.07
N GLY A 219 17.79 -28.97 -8.48
CA GLY A 219 17.04 -30.11 -9.01
C GLY A 219 17.62 -31.49 -8.66
N ALA A 220 18.72 -31.57 -7.91
CA ALA A 220 19.39 -32.84 -7.59
C ALA A 220 18.50 -33.81 -6.79
N LEU A 221 17.56 -33.32 -5.98
CA LEU A 221 16.66 -34.17 -5.20
C LEU A 221 15.56 -34.85 -6.03
N VAL A 222 15.18 -34.27 -7.18
CA VAL A 222 14.10 -34.82 -8.02
C VAL A 222 14.41 -36.21 -8.57
N PRO A 223 15.59 -36.51 -9.15
CA PRO A 223 15.90 -37.88 -9.56
C PRO A 223 15.94 -38.84 -8.38
N PHE A 224 16.37 -38.42 -7.18
CA PHE A 224 16.31 -39.29 -5.98
C PHE A 224 14.87 -39.59 -5.56
N ILE A 225 13.97 -38.60 -5.62
CA ILE A 225 12.55 -38.79 -5.32
C ILE A 225 11.90 -39.73 -6.36
N LEU A 226 12.20 -39.53 -7.65
CA LEU A 226 11.71 -40.40 -8.73
C LEU A 226 12.27 -41.83 -8.63
N LEU A 227 13.55 -41.99 -8.30
CA LEU A 227 14.17 -43.30 -8.09
C LEU A 227 13.56 -44.01 -6.89
N GLY A 228 13.31 -43.30 -5.79
CA GLY A 228 12.56 -43.84 -4.64
C GLY A 228 11.14 -44.25 -5.00
N GLN A 229 10.47 -43.50 -5.87
CA GLN A 229 9.13 -43.81 -6.37
C GLN A 229 9.12 -45.06 -7.26
N ILE A 230 10.09 -45.18 -8.18
CA ILE A 230 10.24 -46.35 -9.06
C ILE A 230 10.54 -47.59 -8.22
N LEU A 231 11.47 -47.48 -7.27
CA LEU A 231 11.83 -48.58 -6.38
C LEU A 231 10.62 -49.05 -5.57
N PHE A 232 9.86 -48.12 -4.98
CA PHE A 232 8.63 -48.44 -4.27
C PHE A 232 7.62 -49.16 -5.17
N GLN A 233 7.41 -48.69 -6.40
CA GLN A 233 6.50 -49.32 -7.35
C GLN A 233 6.96 -50.73 -7.74
N LEU A 234 8.26 -50.94 -7.94
CA LEU A 234 8.84 -52.25 -8.25
C LEU A 234 8.70 -53.22 -7.07
N LEU A 235 8.91 -52.76 -5.83
CA LEU A 235 8.70 -53.58 -4.63
C LEU A 235 7.23 -54.00 -4.47
N GLN A 236 6.30 -53.08 -4.74
CA GLN A 236 4.86 -53.38 -4.71
C GLN A 236 4.44 -54.39 -5.78
N ILE A 237 4.92 -54.21 -7.02
CA ILE A 237 4.67 -55.17 -8.11
C ILE A 237 5.29 -56.52 -7.77
N GLY A 238 6.52 -56.54 -7.26
CA GLY A 238 7.19 -57.77 -6.82
C GLY A 238 6.45 -58.47 -5.68
N SER A 239 5.93 -57.72 -4.71
CA SER A 239 5.11 -58.25 -3.62
C SER A 239 3.81 -58.87 -4.14
N ASN A 240 3.09 -58.19 -5.04
CA ASN A 240 1.85 -58.70 -5.61
C ASN A 240 2.10 -59.93 -6.50
N TYR A 241 3.17 -59.91 -7.29
CA TYR A 241 3.57 -61.04 -8.12
C TYR A 241 3.95 -62.27 -7.28
N TRP A 242 4.72 -62.05 -6.22
CA TRP A 242 5.08 -63.11 -5.27
C TRP A 242 3.86 -63.73 -4.61
N MET A 243 2.90 -62.90 -4.17
CA MET A 243 1.64 -63.38 -3.62
C MET A 243 0.86 -64.20 -4.64
N ALA A 244 0.70 -63.71 -5.87
CA ALA A 244 -0.03 -64.41 -6.93
C ALA A 244 0.60 -65.76 -7.32
N TRP A 245 1.93 -65.86 -7.28
CA TRP A 245 2.64 -67.10 -7.57
C TRP A 245 2.61 -68.11 -6.42
N ALA A 246 2.67 -67.63 -5.18
CA ALA A 246 2.78 -68.50 -4.01
C ALA A 246 1.43 -69.02 -3.48
N THR A 247 0.30 -68.38 -3.82
CA THR A 247 -1.04 -68.85 -3.44
C THR A 247 -1.56 -69.90 -4.44
N PRO A 248 -1.88 -71.13 -4.01
CA PRO A 248 -2.48 -72.13 -4.89
C PRO A 248 -3.88 -71.69 -5.36
N ILE A 249 -4.19 -71.95 -6.63
CA ILE A 249 -5.44 -71.52 -7.29
C ILE A 249 -6.64 -72.33 -6.77
N SER A 250 -6.42 -73.56 -6.30
CA SER A 250 -7.41 -74.47 -5.73
C SER A 250 -6.76 -75.38 -4.68
N GLU A 251 -7.55 -75.92 -3.75
CA GLU A 251 -7.09 -76.83 -2.67
C GLU A 251 -6.33 -78.07 -3.18
N ASP A 252 -6.57 -78.47 -4.43
CA ASP A 252 -5.99 -79.67 -5.05
C ASP A 252 -4.53 -79.50 -5.49
N VAL A 253 -3.98 -78.28 -5.47
CA VAL A 253 -2.62 -77.99 -5.93
C VAL A 253 -1.69 -77.80 -4.72
N GLN A 254 -0.66 -78.63 -4.60
CA GLN A 254 0.37 -78.47 -3.57
C GLN A 254 0.99 -77.08 -3.67
N ALA A 255 0.90 -76.31 -2.59
CA ALA A 255 1.49 -74.98 -2.53
C ALA A 255 2.99 -75.06 -2.82
N PRO A 256 3.53 -74.24 -3.74
CA PRO A 256 4.94 -74.31 -4.12
C PRO A 256 5.88 -73.96 -2.96
N VAL A 257 5.36 -73.27 -1.93
CA VAL A 257 6.15 -72.77 -0.82
C VAL A 257 5.40 -73.02 0.50
N LYS A 258 6.16 -73.37 1.55
CA LYS A 258 5.63 -73.42 2.92
C LYS A 258 5.08 -72.05 3.32
N LEU A 259 3.93 -72.05 3.99
CA LEU A 259 3.25 -70.83 4.45
C LEU A 259 4.15 -69.90 5.27
N SER A 260 5.06 -70.46 6.07
CA SER A 260 6.02 -69.68 6.88
C SER A 260 6.98 -68.87 6.02
N THR A 261 7.53 -69.44 4.94
CA THR A 261 8.45 -68.73 4.04
C THR A 261 7.71 -67.65 3.26
N LEU A 262 6.47 -67.89 2.82
CA LEU A 262 5.62 -66.89 2.16
C LEU A 262 5.41 -65.68 3.06
N MET A 263 5.02 -65.91 4.32
CA MET A 263 4.76 -64.85 5.29
C MET A 263 6.03 -64.03 5.60
N VAL A 264 7.18 -64.68 5.77
CA VAL A 264 8.46 -63.99 6.04
C VAL A 264 8.87 -63.09 4.87
N VAL A 265 8.77 -63.58 3.63
CA VAL A 265 9.11 -62.77 2.43
C VAL A 265 8.15 -61.59 2.29
N TYR A 266 6.85 -61.80 2.52
CA TYR A 266 5.86 -60.73 2.46
C TYR A 266 6.13 -59.64 3.51
N VAL A 267 6.40 -60.01 4.77
CA VAL A 267 6.73 -59.06 5.83
C VAL A 267 8.02 -58.29 5.52
N ALA A 268 9.05 -58.94 4.97
CA ALA A 268 10.29 -58.28 4.56
C ALA A 268 10.07 -57.26 3.43
N LEU A 269 9.28 -57.62 2.41
CA LEU A 269 8.91 -56.70 1.32
C LEU A 269 8.05 -55.54 1.81
N ALA A 270 7.10 -55.79 2.71
CA ALA A 270 6.27 -54.76 3.34
C ALA A 270 7.14 -53.76 4.12
N PHE A 271 8.08 -54.26 4.93
CA PHE A 271 9.02 -53.41 5.67
C PHE A 271 9.90 -52.56 4.74
N GLY A 272 10.46 -53.17 3.69
CA GLY A 272 11.24 -52.45 2.66
C GLY A 272 10.43 -51.36 1.95
N SER A 273 9.17 -51.64 1.63
CA SER A 273 8.27 -50.67 1.00
C SER A 273 7.91 -49.51 1.94
N SER A 274 7.69 -49.79 3.23
CA SER A 274 7.43 -48.77 4.26
C SER A 274 8.62 -47.84 4.43
N LEU A 275 9.85 -48.39 4.45
CA LEU A 275 11.07 -47.59 4.52
C LEU A 275 11.23 -46.69 3.28
N CYS A 276 10.94 -47.21 2.07
CA CYS A 276 10.98 -46.42 0.85
C CYS A 276 9.97 -45.24 0.89
N ILE A 277 8.77 -45.45 1.42
CA ILE A 277 7.77 -44.38 1.59
C ILE A 277 8.29 -43.29 2.55
N LEU A 278 8.91 -43.68 3.66
CA LEU A 278 9.48 -42.74 4.63
C LEU A 278 10.61 -41.92 4.02
N VAL A 279 11.53 -42.55 3.30
CA VAL A 279 12.60 -41.86 2.57
C VAL A 279 12.03 -40.88 1.54
N ARG A 280 11.03 -41.30 0.75
CA ARG A 280 10.36 -40.42 -0.22
C ARG A 280 9.69 -39.22 0.47
N ALA A 281 8.98 -39.46 1.57
CA ALA A 281 8.27 -38.41 2.30
C ALA A 281 9.24 -37.38 2.90
N THR A 282 10.33 -37.84 3.52
CA THR A 282 11.36 -36.95 4.08
C THR A 282 12.08 -36.14 3.00
N LEU A 283 12.41 -36.75 1.86
CA LEU A 283 12.98 -36.04 0.72
C LEU A 283 12.02 -34.99 0.11
N LEU A 284 10.74 -35.33 -0.02
CA LEU A 284 9.74 -34.40 -0.57
C LEU A 284 9.50 -33.21 0.36
N VAL A 285 9.38 -33.45 1.67
CA VAL A 285 9.17 -32.38 2.67
C VAL A 285 10.40 -31.48 2.76
N THR A 286 11.61 -32.03 2.76
CA THR A 286 12.85 -31.24 2.80
C THR A 286 13.06 -30.42 1.53
N ALA A 287 12.73 -30.98 0.36
CA ALA A 287 12.73 -30.23 -0.90
C ALA A 287 11.69 -29.10 -0.86
N GLY A 288 10.44 -29.40 -0.48
CA GLY A 288 9.35 -28.42 -0.43
C GLY A 288 9.60 -27.28 0.55
N TYR A 289 10.08 -27.58 1.76
CA TYR A 289 10.45 -26.56 2.75
C TYR A 289 11.52 -25.62 2.22
N LYS A 290 12.60 -26.17 1.64
CA LYS A 290 13.70 -25.35 1.11
C LYS A 290 13.28 -24.49 -0.09
N THR A 291 12.49 -25.06 -1.02
CA THR A 291 11.93 -24.31 -2.14
C THR A 291 11.06 -23.16 -1.65
N ALA A 292 10.23 -23.38 -0.63
CA ALA A 292 9.37 -22.36 -0.07
C ALA A 292 10.17 -21.22 0.59
N THR A 293 11.18 -21.53 1.39
CA THR A 293 12.03 -20.51 2.05
C THR A 293 12.81 -19.67 1.04
N GLU A 294 13.35 -20.31 -0.01
CA GLU A 294 14.10 -19.62 -1.05
C GLU A 294 13.19 -18.70 -1.89
N LEU A 295 12.00 -19.19 -2.25
CA LEU A 295 11.01 -18.38 -2.97
C LEU A 295 10.55 -17.19 -2.14
N PHE A 296 10.31 -17.40 -0.84
CA PHE A 296 9.92 -16.34 0.09
C PHE A 296 11.02 -15.28 0.24
N HIS A 297 12.28 -15.68 0.42
CA HIS A 297 13.40 -14.74 0.52
C HIS A 297 13.58 -13.91 -0.75
N LYS A 298 13.51 -14.56 -1.93
CA LYS A 298 13.58 -13.85 -3.21
C LYS A 298 12.43 -12.87 -3.38
N MET A 299 11.20 -13.28 -3.08
CA MET A 299 10.03 -12.42 -3.15
C MET A 299 10.17 -11.22 -2.20
N HIS A 300 10.54 -11.47 -0.95
CA HIS A 300 10.74 -10.43 0.06
C HIS A 300 11.79 -9.41 -0.40
N HIS A 301 12.96 -9.87 -0.82
CA HIS A 301 14.02 -8.99 -1.32
C HIS A 301 13.58 -8.16 -2.54
N CYS A 302 12.85 -8.76 -3.49
CA CYS A 302 12.31 -8.05 -4.64
C CYS A 302 11.28 -6.98 -4.25
N ILE A 303 10.41 -7.24 -3.27
CA ILE A 303 9.41 -6.27 -2.80
C ILE A 303 10.09 -5.07 -2.13
N PHE A 304 11.06 -5.31 -1.25
CA PHE A 304 11.75 -4.21 -0.57
C PHE A 304 12.62 -3.37 -1.51
N ARG A 305 13.27 -4.00 -2.50
CA ARG A 305 14.08 -3.31 -3.51
C ARG A 305 13.25 -2.62 -4.61
N SER A 306 11.96 -2.92 -4.71
CA SER A 306 11.11 -2.25 -5.69
C SER A 306 10.99 -0.74 -5.41
N PRO A 307 11.00 0.11 -6.46
CA PRO A 307 10.87 1.55 -6.30
C PRO A 307 9.50 1.91 -5.72
N MET A 308 9.40 3.08 -5.07
CA MET A 308 8.14 3.56 -4.49
C MET A 308 7.02 3.66 -5.54
N SER A 309 7.34 3.97 -6.80
CA SER A 309 6.39 4.00 -7.91
C SER A 309 5.68 2.66 -8.13
N PHE A 310 6.39 1.53 -8.00
CA PHE A 310 5.81 0.19 -8.10
C PHE A 310 4.83 -0.08 -6.95
N LYS A 311 5.17 0.35 -5.74
CA LYS A 311 4.32 0.20 -4.55
C LYS A 311 3.04 1.03 -4.67
N ILE A 312 3.16 2.27 -5.16
CA ILE A 312 2.02 3.17 -5.39
C ILE A 312 1.06 2.56 -6.43
N ALA A 313 1.57 2.09 -7.55
CA ALA A 313 0.74 1.55 -8.63
C ALA A 313 0.03 0.24 -8.27
N LYS A 314 0.72 -0.69 -7.58
CA LYS A 314 0.19 -2.04 -7.30
C LYS A 314 -0.70 -2.13 -6.07
N THR A 315 -0.47 -1.32 -5.03
CA THR A 315 -1.31 -1.39 -3.83
C THR A 315 -2.76 -1.05 -4.19
N CYS A 316 -2.95 0.02 -4.98
CA CYS A 316 -4.28 0.49 -5.37
C CYS A 316 -5.11 -0.53 -6.18
N SER A 317 -4.44 -1.47 -6.87
CA SER A 317 -5.09 -2.49 -7.70
C SER A 317 -5.79 -3.58 -6.86
N LYS A 318 -5.22 -3.95 -5.71
CA LYS A 318 -5.70 -5.08 -4.92
C LYS A 318 -6.93 -4.78 -4.07
N THR A 319 -7.16 -3.52 -3.72
CA THR A 319 -8.31 -3.11 -2.90
C THR A 319 -9.57 -2.88 -3.74
N CYS A 320 -9.45 -2.50 -5.02
CA CYS A 320 -10.60 -2.38 -5.92
C CYS A 320 -11.37 -3.71 -6.09
N ILE A 321 -10.67 -4.85 -6.03
CA ILE A 321 -11.29 -6.18 -6.16
C ILE A 321 -12.18 -6.55 -4.95
N TYR A 322 -12.03 -5.87 -3.80
CA TYR A 322 -12.84 -6.14 -2.60
C TYR A 322 -14.00 -5.17 -2.39
N SER A 323 -14.19 -4.16 -3.24
CA SER A 323 -15.23 -3.14 -3.07
C SER A 323 -16.24 -3.06 -4.22
N SER A 324 -16.28 -4.06 -5.11
CA SER A 324 -17.35 -4.29 -6.10
C SER A 324 -18.17 -5.52 -5.70
#